data_AF-A0A2H6GJ54-F1
#
_entry.id   AF-A0A2H6GJ54-F1
#
_cell.length_a   1.000
_cell.length_b   1.000
_cell.length_c   1.000
_cell.angle_alpha   90.00
_cell.angle_beta   90.00
_cell.angle_gamma   90.00
#
_symmetry.space_group_name_H-M   'P 1'
#
loop_
_entity.id
_entity.type
_entity.pdbx_description
1 polymer ?
#
loop_
_entity_poly.entity_id
_entity_poly.type
_entity_poly.pdbx_seq_one_letter_code
_entity_poly.pdbx_strand_id
1 'polypeptide(L)'
;MEMEVENPAEAQPGQKVIVSLPAEALLKASATAYLMPASLMVAGAATGWYILGTDMGAIVGTVTGFVASSMLLFKLSSGRKNRSIPSITKVLE
;
A
#
# COMPACT_ATOMS: atom_id res chain seq x y z
N MET A 1 2.40 2.59 -18.87
CA MET A 1 1.75 2.19 -17.61
C MET A 1 0.28 2.12 -17.91
N GLU A 2 -0.30 0.93 -17.91
CA GLU A 2 -1.70 0.70 -18.25
C GLU A 2 -2.46 0.40 -16.96
N MET A 3 -3.66 0.97 -16.80
CA MET A 3 -4.49 0.81 -15.61
C MET A 3 -5.87 0.35 -16.05
N GLU A 4 -6.30 -0.79 -15.52
CA GLU A 4 -7.63 -1.32 -15.74
C GLU A 4 -8.63 -0.50 -14.91
N VAL A 5 -9.70 -0.03 -15.57
CA VAL A 5 -10.73 0.81 -14.99
C VAL A 5 -12.11 0.32 -15.41
N GLU A 6 -13.09 0.40 -14.51
CA GLU A 6 -14.48 0.16 -14.85
C GLU A 6 -15.00 1.32 -15.70
N ASN A 7 -15.78 1.00 -16.73
CA ASN A 7 -16.31 1.98 -17.68
C ASN A 7 -17.85 2.04 -17.67
N PRO A 8 -18.48 2.45 -16.55
CA PRO A 8 -19.94 2.64 -16.52
C PRO A 8 -20.39 3.87 -17.34
N ALA A 9 -19.48 4.77 -17.70
CA ALA A 9 -19.78 5.95 -18.52
C ALA A 9 -19.72 5.69 -20.03
N GLU A 10 -19.51 4.43 -20.45
CA GLU A 10 -19.42 4.02 -21.86
C GLU A 10 -18.42 4.84 -22.69
N ALA A 11 -17.34 5.28 -22.06
CA ALA A 11 -16.31 6.07 -22.72
C ALA A 11 -15.65 5.28 -23.88
N GLN A 12 -15.48 5.94 -25.01
CA GLN A 12 -14.84 5.39 -26.21
C GLN A 12 -13.35 5.76 -26.29
N PRO A 13 -12.54 4.96 -27.01
CA PRO A 13 -11.13 5.30 -27.25
C PRO A 13 -10.99 6.69 -27.87
N GLY A 14 -10.04 7.48 -27.35
CA GLY A 14 -9.79 8.87 -27.78
C GLY A 14 -10.53 9.93 -26.97
N GLN A 15 -11.47 9.54 -26.10
CA GLN A 15 -12.15 10.48 -25.21
C GLN A 15 -11.35 10.77 -23.94
N LYS A 16 -11.39 12.02 -23.47
CA LYS A 16 -10.83 12.39 -22.16
C LYS A 16 -11.81 11.99 -21.08
N VAL A 17 -11.33 11.38 -20.01
CA VAL A 17 -12.19 10.88 -18.92
C VAL A 17 -11.69 11.32 -17.55
N ILE A 18 -12.63 11.49 -16.62
CA ILE A 18 -12.35 11.62 -15.18
C ILE A 18 -12.53 10.24 -14.54
N VAL A 19 -11.44 9.73 -13.99
CA VAL A 19 -11.42 8.48 -13.22
C VAL A 19 -11.52 8.83 -11.74
N SER A 20 -12.48 8.22 -11.04
CA SER A 20 -12.57 8.31 -9.59
C SER A 20 -11.91 7.11 -8.93
N LEU A 21 -11.20 7.37 -7.84
CA LEU A 21 -10.74 6.33 -6.91
C LEU A 21 -11.55 6.46 -5.61
N PRO A 22 -12.00 5.34 -5.02
CA PRO A 22 -12.66 5.37 -3.72
C PRO A 22 -11.72 5.96 -2.67
N ALA A 23 -12.07 7.11 -2.09
CA ALA A 23 -11.22 7.83 -1.14
C ALA A 23 -10.82 6.97 0.07
N GLU A 24 -11.76 6.14 0.55
CA GLU A 24 -11.56 5.20 1.66
C GLU A 24 -10.49 4.14 1.33
N ALA A 25 -10.51 3.61 0.11
CA ALA A 25 -9.53 2.63 -0.34
C ALA A 25 -8.14 3.24 -0.44
N LEU A 26 -8.05 4.46 -0.97
CA LEU A 26 -6.80 5.20 -1.07
C LEU A 26 -6.23 5.52 0.32
N LEU A 27 -7.06 6.06 1.23
CA LEU A 27 -6.65 6.39 2.59
C LEU A 27 -6.17 5.14 3.34
N LYS A 28 -6.90 4.03 3.25
CA LYS A 28 -6.51 2.77 3.89
C LYS A 28 -5.23 2.19 3.30
N ALA A 29 -5.05 2.27 1.98
CA ALA A 29 -3.82 1.82 1.33
C ALA A 29 -2.62 2.64 1.80
N SER A 30 -2.73 3.98 1.79
CA SER A 30 -1.69 4.88 2.29
C SER A 30 -1.38 4.63 3.77
N ALA A 31 -2.41 4.58 4.62
CA ALA A 31 -2.24 4.33 6.05
C ALA A 31 -1.52 3.00 6.30
N THR A 32 -1.89 1.93 5.59
CA THR A 32 -1.24 0.62 5.72
C THR A 32 0.21 0.68 5.23
N ALA A 33 0.46 1.32 4.09
CA ALA A 33 1.80 1.42 3.49
C ALA A 33 2.79 2.25 4.32
N TYR A 34 2.31 3.19 5.14
CA TYR A 34 3.16 4.01 6.00
C TYR A 34 3.21 3.51 7.45
N LEU A 35 2.05 3.23 8.06
CA LEU A 35 1.99 2.90 9.49
C LEU A 35 2.50 1.49 9.77
N MET A 36 2.24 0.52 8.89
CA MET A 36 2.69 -0.85 9.12
C MET A 36 4.22 -0.95 9.09
N PRO A 37 4.95 -0.41 8.08
CA PRO A 37 6.40 -0.47 8.11
C PRO A 37 7.01 0.30 9.27
N ALA A 38 6.53 1.51 9.55
CA ALA A 38 7.04 2.32 10.65
C ALA A 38 6.86 1.64 12.01
N SER A 39 5.67 1.09 12.28
CA SER A 39 5.40 0.40 13.55
C SER A 39 6.22 -0.88 13.72
N LEU A 40 6.36 -1.69 12.67
CA LEU A 40 7.15 -2.92 12.71
C LEU A 40 8.65 -2.65 12.82
N MET A 41 9.15 -1.56 12.21
CA MET A 41 10.53 -1.12 12.41
C MET A 41 10.80 -0.77 13.88
N VAL A 42 9.94 0.02 14.51
CA VAL A 42 10.09 0.40 15.93
C VAL A 42 9.98 -0.83 16.84
N ALA A 43 8.99 -1.70 16.60
CA ALA A 43 8.85 -2.94 17.37
C ALA A 43 10.06 -3.86 17.19
N GLY A 44 10.57 -3.99 15.97
CA GLY A 44 11.79 -4.73 15.65
C GLY A 44 13.01 -4.16 16.36
N ALA A 45 13.19 -2.84 16.33
CA ALA A 45 14.28 -2.16 17.03
C ALA A 45 14.23 -2.41 18.54
N ALA A 46 13.05 -2.21 19.16
CA ALA A 46 12.85 -2.40 20.60
C ALA A 46 13.10 -3.84 21.02
N THR A 47 12.59 -4.81 20.27
CA THR A 47 12.79 -6.24 20.55
C THR A 47 14.24 -6.68 20.33
N GLY A 48 14.88 -6.23 19.25
CA GLY A 48 16.29 -6.52 18.98
C GLY A 48 17.23 -5.95 20.04
N TRP A 49 16.98 -4.71 20.48
CA TRP A 49 17.69 -4.10 21.60
C TRP A 49 17.44 -4.83 22.91
N TYR A 50 16.19 -5.20 23.20
CA TYR A 50 15.83 -5.92 24.43
C TYR A 50 16.52 -7.29 24.54
N ILE A 51 16.64 -8.02 23.42
CA ILE A 51 17.25 -9.37 23.41
C ILE A 51 18.78 -9.30 23.50
N LEU A 52 19.41 -8.37 22.76
CA LEU A 52 20.88 -8.33 22.62
C LEU A 52 21.55 -7.28 23.52
N GLY A 53 20.80 -6.33 24.07
CA GLY A 53 21.31 -5.24 24.91
C GLY A 53 22.23 -4.25 24.19
N THR A 54 22.24 -4.24 22.85
CA THR A 54 23.17 -3.44 22.04
C THR A 54 22.47 -2.67 20.94
N ASP A 55 23.07 -1.56 20.52
CA ASP A 55 22.60 -0.76 19.39
C ASP A 55 22.60 -1.58 18.09
N MET A 56 23.56 -2.50 17.94
CA MET A 56 23.60 -3.41 16.81
C MET A 56 22.37 -4.33 16.78
N GLY A 57 21.88 -4.78 17.94
CA GLY A 57 20.62 -5.49 18.06
C GLY A 57 19.42 -4.66 17.62
N ALA A 58 19.38 -3.37 17.96
CA ALA A 58 18.33 -2.45 17.51
C ALA A 58 18.35 -2.25 16.00
N ILE A 59 19.54 -2.11 15.39
CA ILE A 59 19.71 -1.95 13.93
C ILE A 59 19.21 -3.20 13.21
N VAL A 60 19.67 -4.39 13.62
CA VAL A 60 19.23 -5.66 13.02
C VAL A 60 17.72 -5.85 13.19
N GLY A 61 17.19 -5.53 14.37
CA GLY A 61 15.76 -5.53 14.67
C GLY A 61 14.96 -4.60 13.75
N THR A 62 15.46 -3.38 13.52
CA THR A 62 14.82 -2.41 12.62
C THR A 62 14.75 -2.93 11.19
N VAL A 63 15.87 -3.44 10.67
CA VAL A 63 15.96 -3.97 9.29
C VAL A 63 15.05 -5.19 9.12
N THR A 64 15.06 -6.11 10.09
CA THR A 64 14.19 -7.30 10.05
C THR A 64 12.71 -6.93 10.15
N GLY A 65 12.35 -5.96 11.01
CA GLY A 65 11.00 -5.42 11.09
C GLY A 65 10.53 -4.78 9.78
N PHE A 66 11.41 -4.00 9.13
CA PHE A 66 11.12 -3.42 7.82
C PHE A 66 10.90 -4.51 6.75
N VAL A 67 11.81 -5.47 6.64
CA VAL A 67 11.70 -6.57 5.67
C VAL A 67 10.43 -7.38 5.91
N ALA A 68 10.11 -7.71 7.15
CA ALA A 68 8.88 -8.43 7.52
C ALA A 68 7.63 -7.63 7.11
N SER A 69 7.60 -6.32 7.40
CA SER A 69 6.48 -5.45 7.02
C SER A 69 6.29 -5.39 5.49
N SER A 70 7.39 -5.30 4.74
CA SER A 70 7.37 -5.29 3.28
C SER A 70 6.84 -6.60 2.73
N MET A 71 7.34 -7.75 3.23
CA MET A 71 6.84 -9.07 2.85
C MET A 71 5.35 -9.24 3.15
N LEU A 72 4.89 -8.76 4.31
CA LEU A 72 3.47 -8.78 4.68
C LEU A 72 2.64 -7.91 3.73
N LEU A 73 3.09 -6.69 3.42
CA LEU A 73 2.41 -5.81 2.46
C LEU A 73 2.34 -6.43 1.06
N PHE A 74 3.42 -7.02 0.57
CA PHE A 74 3.45 -7.71 -0.73
C PHE A 74 2.48 -8.90 -0.76
N LYS A 75 2.43 -9.69 0.32
CA LYS A 75 1.50 -10.83 0.42
C LYS A 75 0.04 -10.38 0.51
N LEU A 76 -0.24 -9.30 1.25
CA LEU A 76 -1.58 -8.73 1.40
C LEU A 76 -2.06 -8.00 0.13
N SER A 77 -1.16 -7.36 -0.63
CA SER A 77 -1.50 -6.69 -1.88
C SER A 77 -1.76 -7.69 -3.01
N SER A 78 -1.01 -8.80 -3.04
CA SER A 78 -1.17 -9.86 -4.05
C SER A 78 -2.55 -10.51 -4.04
N GLY A 79 -3.20 -10.61 -2.88
CA GLY A 79 -4.57 -11.13 -2.74
C GLY A 79 -5.68 -10.11 -2.97
N ARG A 80 -5.37 -8.82 -3.10
CA ARG A 80 -6.34 -7.71 -3.14
C ARG A 80 -6.59 -7.11 -4.52
N LYS A 81 -6.15 -7.78 -5.58
CA LYS A 81 -6.23 -7.31 -6.98
C LYS A 81 -7.65 -7.01 -7.50
N ASN A 82 -8.72 -7.21 -6.72
CA ASN A 82 -10.10 -7.23 -7.21
C ASN A 82 -11.14 -6.44 -6.39
N ARG A 83 -10.78 -5.40 -5.61
CA ARG A 83 -11.78 -4.65 -4.79
C ARG A 83 -11.74 -3.13 -4.85
N SER A 84 -10.89 -2.55 -5.68
CA SER A 84 -10.86 -1.09 -5.86
C SER A 84 -10.46 -0.76 -7.28
N ILE A 85 -11.24 -1.27 -8.23
CA ILE A 85 -11.07 -0.93 -9.64
C ILE A 85 -11.51 0.55 -9.76
N PRO A 86 -10.64 1.45 -10.24
CA PRO A 86 -11.02 2.84 -10.48
C PRO A 86 -12.16 2.90 -11.50
N SER A 87 -13.11 3.82 -11.32
CA SER A 87 -14.28 3.92 -12.21
C SER A 87 -14.26 5.20 -13.03
N ILE A 88 -14.50 5.08 -14.32
CA ILE A 88 -14.76 6.23 -15.18
C ILE A 88 -16.09 6.83 -14.76
N THR A 89 -16.05 8.06 -14.26
CA THR A 89 -17.24 8.75 -13.73
C THR A 89 -17.80 9.74 -14.74
N LYS A 90 -16.93 10.37 -15.55
CA LYS A 90 -17.35 11.34 -16.58
C LYS A 90 -16.44 11.30 -17.80
N VAL A 91 -17.03 11.55 -18.97
CA VAL A 91 -16.33 11.90 -20.22
C VAL A 91 -16.29 13.42 -20.32
N LEU A 92 -15.12 13.97 -20.66
CA LEU A 92 -14.92 15.38 -20.98
C LEU A 92 -15.11 15.54 -22.49
N GLU A 93 -16.00 16.44 -22.88
CA GLU A 93 -16.21 16.88 -24.27
C GLU A 93 -14.95 17.51 -24.87
#